data_AF-A0AAN5C722-F1
#
_entry.id   AF-A0AAN5C722-F1
#
_cell.length_a   1.000
_cell.length_b   1.000
_cell.length_c   1.000
_cell.angle_alpha   90.00
_cell.angle_beta   90.00
_cell.angle_gamma   90.00
#
_symmetry.space_group_name_H-M   'P 1'
#
loop_
_entity.id
_entity.type
_entity.pdbx_description
1 polymer ?
#
loop_
_entity_poly.entity_id
_entity_poly.type
_entity_poly.pdbx_seq_one_letter_code
_entity_poly.pdbx_strand_id
1 'polypeptide(L)'
;MRAQMSDSTYQNLCTLLVGCATLFRFTGWNMVNIIVESLVHSAHVRDPSSVIDHAGYYGQAVKEISGCLSAFLVPIVLNYMRPKVYFLLFLSLFQWALVTGSGLFGFYIASFFHVNNWLYFISSALLGFANTREF
;
A
#
# COMPACT_ATOMS: atom_id res chain seq x y z
N MET A 1 0.49 -37.32 8.20
CA MET A 1 1.55 -37.25 7.16
C MET A 1 1.46 -35.89 6.47
N ARG A 2 2.49 -35.03 6.58
CA ARG A 2 2.56 -33.80 5.77
C ARG A 2 3.09 -34.19 4.39
N ALA A 3 2.35 -33.93 3.33
CA ALA A 3 2.86 -34.07 1.97
C ALA A 3 4.02 -33.08 1.78
N GLN A 4 5.26 -33.57 1.69
CA GLN A 4 6.41 -32.76 1.35
C GLN A 4 6.44 -32.60 -0.17
N MET A 5 6.13 -31.40 -0.66
CA MET A 5 6.33 -31.03 -2.06
C MET A 5 7.82 -31.00 -2.38
N SER A 6 8.20 -31.31 -3.63
CA SER A 6 9.60 -31.17 -4.06
C SER A 6 10.02 -29.70 -4.00
N ASP A 7 11.26 -29.43 -3.57
CA ASP A 7 11.78 -28.06 -3.41
C ASP A 7 11.63 -27.21 -4.69
N SER A 8 11.81 -27.83 -5.87
CA SER A 8 11.66 -27.15 -7.16
C SER A 8 10.21 -26.76 -7.44
N THR A 9 9.24 -27.63 -7.13
CA THR A 9 7.82 -27.31 -7.30
C THR A 9 7.38 -26.19 -6.35
N TYR A 10 7.87 -26.20 -5.11
CA TYR A 10 7.57 -25.16 -4.12
C TYR A 10 8.12 -23.79 -4.56
N GLN A 11 9.37 -23.72 -5.01
CA GLN A 11 9.97 -22.48 -5.50
C GLN A 11 9.24 -21.91 -6.72
N ASN A 12 8.87 -22.77 -7.68
CA ASN A 12 8.12 -22.34 -8.87
C ASN A 12 6.73 -21.81 -8.50
N LEU A 13 6.03 -22.47 -7.56
CA LEU A 13 4.73 -22.04 -7.08
C LEU A 13 4.82 -20.68 -6.36
N CYS A 14 5.78 -20.52 -5.44
CA CYS A 14 5.99 -19.25 -4.75
C CYS A 14 6.32 -18.11 -5.73
N THR A 15 7.19 -18.37 -6.71
CA THR A 15 7.57 -17.38 -7.72
C THR A 15 6.36 -16.94 -8.55
N LEU A 16 5.53 -17.90 -8.98
CA LEU A 16 4.30 -17.61 -9.73
C LEU A 16 3.30 -16.79 -8.90
N LEU A 17 3.09 -17.17 -7.64
CA LEU A 17 2.18 -16.46 -6.74
C LEU A 17 2.64 -15.03 -6.46
N VAL A 18 3.93 -14.81 -6.22
CA VAL A 18 4.50 -13.46 -6.05
C VAL A 18 4.36 -12.66 -7.35
N GLY A 19 4.64 -13.25 -8.51
CA GLY A 19 4.45 -12.60 -9.80
C GLY A 19 3.01 -12.15 -10.04
N CYS A 20 2.03 -13.03 -9.77
CA CYS A 20 0.61 -12.68 -9.86
C CYS A 20 0.22 -11.58 -8.87
N ALA A 21 0.69 -11.65 -7.63
CA ALA A 21 0.42 -10.60 -6.63
C ALA A 21 0.95 -9.24 -7.07
N THR A 22 2.18 -9.18 -7.58
CA THR A 22 2.80 -7.95 -8.09
C THR A 22 2.05 -7.39 -9.30
N LEU A 23 1.59 -8.26 -10.22
CA LEU A 23 0.78 -7.85 -11.37
C LEU A 23 -0.53 -7.21 -10.93
N PHE A 24 -1.33 -7.90 -10.10
CA PHE A 24 -2.59 -7.35 -9.61
C PHE A 24 -2.40 -6.06 -8.84
N ARG A 25 -1.31 -5.94 -8.07
CA ARG A 25 -1.00 -4.72 -7.34
C ARG A 25 -0.68 -3.55 -8.26
N PHE A 26 0.21 -3.73 -9.24
CA PHE A 26 0.52 -2.67 -10.20
C PHE A 26 -0.72 -2.25 -10.98
N THR A 27 -1.55 -3.21 -11.39
CA THR A 27 -2.83 -2.89 -12.04
C THR A 27 -3.75 -2.08 -11.13
N GLY A 28 -3.92 -2.50 -9.87
CA GLY A 28 -4.75 -1.77 -8.90
C GLY A 28 -4.23 -0.36 -8.61
N TRP A 29 -2.91 -0.20 -8.49
CA TRP A 29 -2.27 1.11 -8.28
C TRP A 29 -2.52 2.06 -9.45
N ASN A 30 -2.32 1.58 -10.69
CA ASN A 30 -2.59 2.36 -11.89
C ASN A 30 -4.07 2.71 -12.03
N MET A 31 -4.96 1.75 -11.71
CA MET A 31 -6.40 1.98 -11.76
C MET A 31 -6.83 3.09 -10.81
N VAL A 32 -6.38 3.06 -9.54
CA VAL A 32 -6.64 4.12 -8.55
C VAL A 32 -6.18 5.49 -9.05
N ASN A 33 -5.00 5.58 -9.65
CA ASN A 33 -4.49 6.84 -10.18
C ASN A 33 -5.34 7.42 -11.33
N ILE A 34 -6.02 6.58 -12.09
CA ILE A 34 -6.88 7.03 -13.20
C ILE A 34 -8.28 7.39 -12.71
N ILE A 35 -8.84 6.62 -11.77
CA ILE A 35 -10.26 6.75 -11.41
C ILE A 35 -10.54 7.67 -10.23
N VAL A 36 -9.58 7.88 -9.33
CA VAL A 36 -9.84 8.51 -8.02
C VAL A 36 -10.33 9.95 -8.16
N GLU A 37 -9.79 10.72 -9.10
CA GLU A 37 -10.24 12.10 -9.33
C GLU A 37 -11.70 12.13 -9.75
N SER A 38 -12.07 11.32 -10.75
CA SER A 38 -13.46 11.21 -11.23
C SER A 38 -14.42 10.78 -10.12
N LEU A 39 -14.01 9.85 -9.25
CA LEU A 39 -14.83 9.36 -8.13
C LEU A 39 -15.02 10.43 -7.05
N VAL A 40 -13.92 11.07 -6.64
CA VAL A 40 -13.92 12.05 -5.56
C VAL A 40 -14.63 13.35 -6.00
N HIS A 41 -14.40 13.78 -7.23
CA HIS A 41 -15.10 14.93 -7.80
C HIS A 41 -16.61 14.65 -7.92
N SER A 42 -17.02 13.44 -8.33
CA SER A 42 -18.43 13.05 -8.34
C SER A 42 -19.06 13.05 -6.94
N ALA A 43 -18.29 12.72 -5.90
CA ALA A 43 -18.75 12.80 -4.51
C ALA A 43 -18.89 14.26 -4.05
N HIS A 44 -17.93 15.13 -4.40
CA HIS A 44 -18.00 16.57 -4.13
C HIS A 44 -19.24 17.22 -4.74
N VAL A 45 -19.58 16.89 -6.00
CA VAL A 45 -20.79 17.40 -6.67
C VAL A 45 -22.07 17.03 -5.93
N ARG A 46 -22.11 15.87 -5.26
CA ARG A 46 -23.28 15.42 -4.49
C ARG A 46 -23.37 16.06 -3.10
N ASP A 47 -22.23 16.18 -2.42
CA ASP A 47 -22.14 16.82 -1.11
C ASP A 47 -20.83 17.63 -0.99
N PRO A 48 -20.88 18.95 -1.27
CA PRO A 48 -19.70 19.79 -1.30
C PRO A 48 -19.11 20.05 0.09
N SER A 49 -19.84 19.71 1.16
CA SER A 49 -19.35 19.86 2.54
C SER A 49 -18.46 18.70 2.99
N SER A 50 -18.59 17.53 2.34
CA SER A 50 -17.88 16.30 2.71
C SER A 50 -16.42 16.26 2.24
N VAL A 51 -16.16 16.75 1.03
CA VAL A 51 -14.87 16.64 0.33
C VAL A 51 -14.55 17.90 -0.46
N ILE A 52 -13.26 18.24 -0.62
CA ILE A 52 -12.78 19.39 -1.39
C ILE A 52 -12.83 19.10 -2.90
N ASP A 53 -13.10 20.13 -3.70
CA ASP A 53 -13.32 20.04 -5.16
C ASP A 53 -12.20 19.32 -5.96
N HIS A 54 -10.94 19.44 -5.53
CA HIS A 54 -9.76 18.81 -6.15
C HIS A 54 -9.08 17.78 -5.23
N ALA A 55 -9.85 17.16 -4.32
CA ALA A 55 -9.29 16.25 -3.33
C ALA A 55 -8.62 15.02 -3.95
N GLY A 56 -9.02 14.55 -5.13
CA GLY A 56 -8.37 13.41 -5.78
C GLY A 56 -6.91 13.70 -6.16
N TYR A 57 -6.62 14.85 -6.77
CA TYR A 57 -5.26 15.31 -7.05
C TYR A 57 -4.44 15.50 -5.78
N TYR A 58 -5.00 16.11 -4.73
CA TYR A 58 -4.29 16.28 -3.46
C TYR A 58 -4.01 14.94 -2.77
N GLY A 59 -4.96 14.00 -2.83
CA GLY A 59 -4.78 12.65 -2.28
C GLY A 59 -3.66 11.89 -3.00
N GLN A 60 -3.58 12.01 -4.33
CA GLN A 60 -2.48 11.46 -5.11
C GLN A 60 -1.13 12.07 -4.71
N ALA A 61 -1.05 13.40 -4.59
CA ALA A 61 0.18 14.06 -4.16
C ALA A 61 0.63 13.59 -2.77
N VAL A 62 -0.29 13.49 -1.80
CA VAL A 62 0.00 12.99 -0.44
C VAL A 62 0.49 11.54 -0.47
N LYS A 63 -0.13 10.69 -1.28
CA LYS A 63 0.26 9.28 -1.47
C LYS A 63 1.66 9.15 -2.06
N GLU A 64 2.01 9.94 -3.08
CA GLU A 64 3.35 9.91 -3.68
C GLU A 64 4.43 10.50 -2.76
N ILE A 65 4.14 11.61 -2.06
CA ILE A 65 5.08 12.22 -1.09
C ILE A 65 5.35 11.26 0.07
N SER A 66 4.30 10.67 0.64
CA SER A 66 4.45 9.70 1.74
C SER A 66 5.23 8.47 1.29
N GLY A 67 4.97 7.95 0.09
CA GLY A 67 5.74 6.85 -0.50
C GLY A 67 7.21 7.19 -0.73
N CYS A 68 7.51 8.41 -1.17
CA CYS A 68 8.88 8.89 -1.34
C CYS A 68 9.60 9.02 0.01
N LEU A 69 8.94 9.60 1.02
CA LEU A 69 9.49 9.72 2.38
C LEU A 69 9.81 8.35 2.98
N SER A 70 8.91 7.38 2.85
CA SER A 70 9.18 6.02 3.31
C SER A 70 10.33 5.38 2.53
N ALA A 71 10.47 5.62 1.22
CA ALA A 71 11.56 5.09 0.40
C ALA A 71 12.94 5.58 0.83
N PHE A 72 13.05 6.82 1.31
CA PHE A 72 14.28 7.31 1.95
C PHE A 72 14.49 6.69 3.33
N LEU A 73 13.42 6.53 4.10
CA LEU A 73 13.49 6.12 5.51
C LEU A 73 13.90 4.65 5.65
N VAL A 74 13.48 3.76 4.75
CA VAL A 74 13.82 2.32 4.78
C VAL A 74 15.33 2.05 4.76
N PRO A 75 16.12 2.50 3.76
CA PRO A 75 17.56 2.26 3.72
C PRO A 75 18.32 2.97 4.84
N ILE A 76 17.86 4.16 5.27
CA ILE A 76 18.45 4.89 6.41
C ILE A 76 18.31 4.05 7.69
N VAL A 77 17.11 3.54 7.96
CA VAL A 77 16.84 2.67 9.11
C VAL A 77 17.63 1.37 9.02
N LEU A 78 17.66 0.72 7.84
CA LEU A 78 18.42 -0.52 7.64
C LEU A 78 19.92 -0.34 7.83
N ASN A 79 20.49 0.81 7.45
CA ASN A 79 21.91 1.10 7.61
C ASN A 79 22.27 1.49 9.06
N TYR A 80 21.41 2.26 9.73
CA TYR A 80 21.67 2.75 11.09
C TYR A 80 21.37 1.70 12.18
N MET A 81 20.39 0.81 11.94
CA MET A 81 19.97 -0.23 12.89
C MET A 81 20.86 -1.48 12.82
N ARG A 82 22.13 -1.35 13.21
CA ARG A 82 22.99 -2.49 13.56
C ARG A 82 22.93 -2.85 15.06
N PRO A 83 21.74 -3.13 15.64
CA PRO A 83 21.68 -4.17 16.65
C PRO A 83 20.46 -5.12 16.50
N LYS A 84 20.75 -6.40 16.74
CA LYS A 84 19.97 -7.61 16.42
C LYS A 84 18.54 -7.71 16.98
N VAL A 85 18.10 -6.81 17.87
CA VAL A 85 16.80 -6.92 18.58
C VAL A 85 15.66 -6.20 17.83
N TYR A 86 15.87 -4.97 17.36
CA TYR A 86 14.89 -4.26 16.53
C TYR A 86 14.91 -4.72 15.07
N PHE A 87 16.04 -5.27 14.61
CA PHE A 87 16.15 -5.93 13.32
C PHE A 87 15.24 -7.17 13.24
N LEU A 88 15.11 -7.96 14.31
CA LEU A 88 14.20 -9.12 14.34
C LEU A 88 12.72 -8.70 14.33
N LEU A 89 12.35 -7.59 14.97
CA LEU A 89 10.99 -7.04 14.91
C LEU A 89 10.69 -6.48 13.51
N PHE A 90 11.65 -5.79 12.89
CA PHE A 90 11.55 -5.29 11.52
C PHE A 90 11.54 -6.43 10.48
N LEU A 91 12.33 -7.49 10.69
CA LEU A 91 12.38 -8.69 9.84
C LEU A 91 11.13 -9.57 10.00
N SER A 92 10.56 -9.62 11.21
CA SER A 92 9.25 -10.25 11.43
C SER A 92 8.15 -9.46 10.72
N LEU A 93 8.19 -8.12 10.76
CA LEU A 93 7.32 -7.28 9.94
C LEU A 93 7.56 -7.50 8.44
N PHE A 94 8.80 -7.78 8.03
CA PHE A 94 9.19 -8.03 6.63
C PHE A 94 8.53 -9.28 6.05
N GLN A 95 8.43 -10.37 6.83
CA GLN A 95 7.68 -11.56 6.43
C GLN A 95 6.17 -11.30 6.29
N TRP A 96 5.64 -10.32 7.02
CA TRP A 96 4.24 -9.89 6.94
C TRP A 96 4.04 -8.62 6.12
N ALA A 97 5.07 -8.10 5.45
CA ALA A 97 5.02 -6.79 4.79
C ALA A 97 4.02 -6.81 3.64
N LEU A 98 4.03 -7.86 2.82
CA LEU A 98 3.09 -8.07 1.73
C LEU A 98 1.64 -8.21 2.23
N VAL A 99 1.43 -8.91 3.37
CA VAL A 99 0.10 -9.08 3.96
C VAL A 99 -0.41 -7.76 4.55
N THR A 100 0.45 -7.04 5.27
CA THR A 100 0.14 -5.76 5.90
C THR A 100 -0.11 -4.69 4.83
N GLY A 101 0.69 -4.66 3.77
CA GLY A 101 0.53 -3.73 2.67
C GLY A 101 -0.70 -4.01 1.80
N SER A 102 -1.07 -5.29 1.62
CA SER A 102 -2.36 -5.67 1.04
C SER A 102 -3.54 -5.27 1.93
N GLY A 103 -3.44 -5.46 3.25
CA GLY A 103 -4.45 -5.03 4.21
C GLY A 103 -4.68 -3.51 4.22
N LEU A 104 -3.59 -2.72 4.17
CA LEU A 104 -3.67 -1.26 4.06
C LEU A 104 -4.26 -0.81 2.72
N PHE A 105 -3.97 -1.54 1.63
CA PHE A 105 -4.61 -1.32 0.34
C PHE A 105 -6.13 -1.59 0.40
N GLY A 106 -6.53 -2.67 1.06
CA GLY A 106 -7.94 -2.97 1.33
C GLY A 106 -8.62 -1.89 2.19
N PHE A 107 -7.94 -1.38 3.22
CA PHE A 107 -8.43 -0.29 4.05
C PHE A 107 -8.63 1.02 3.26
N TYR A 108 -7.72 1.32 2.33
CA TYR A 108 -7.88 2.45 1.41
C TYR A 108 -9.14 2.31 0.55
N ILE A 109 -9.37 1.14 -0.05
CA ILE A 109 -10.60 0.88 -0.82
C ILE A 109 -11.85 0.97 0.08
N ALA A 110 -11.80 0.42 1.30
CA ALA A 110 -12.91 0.49 2.25
C ALA A 110 -13.22 1.92 2.69
N SER A 111 -12.22 2.82 2.72
CA SER A 111 -12.40 4.23 3.07
C SER A 111 -13.33 4.96 2.10
N PHE A 112 -13.50 4.47 0.87
CA PHE A 112 -14.46 5.04 -0.09
C PHE A 112 -15.94 4.73 0.22
N PHE A 113 -16.25 3.79 1.12
CA PHE A 113 -17.63 3.61 1.59
C PHE A 113 -18.10 4.79 2.45
N HIS A 114 -17.18 5.47 3.13
CA HIS A 114 -17.45 6.69 3.89
C HIS A 114 -16.50 7.80 3.47
N VAL A 115 -16.90 8.52 2.43
CA VAL A 115 -16.17 9.63 1.85
C VAL A 115 -16.18 10.82 2.81
N ASN A 116 -15.06 11.01 3.50
CA ASN A 116 -14.78 12.15 4.37
C ASN A 116 -13.35 12.61 4.09
N ASN A 117 -13.13 13.92 3.97
CA ASN A 117 -11.82 14.53 3.78
C ASN A 117 -10.73 13.93 4.69
N TRP A 118 -10.99 13.84 6.00
CA TRP A 118 -9.99 13.34 6.95
C TRP A 118 -9.62 11.87 6.71
N LEU A 119 -10.61 11.01 6.51
CA LEU A 119 -10.39 9.58 6.28
C LEU A 119 -9.69 9.34 4.94
N TYR A 120 -10.03 10.11 3.92
CA TYR A 120 -9.42 10.01 2.60
C TYR A 120 -7.94 10.40 2.60
N PHE A 121 -7.57 11.52 3.25
CA PHE A 121 -6.16 11.93 3.32
C PHE A 121 -5.31 11.00 4.19
N ILE A 122 -5.84 10.53 5.32
CA ILE A 122 -5.13 9.59 6.20
C ILE A 122 -4.91 8.25 5.48
N SER A 123 -5.94 7.71 4.83
CA SER A 123 -5.82 6.46 4.08
C SER A 123 -4.86 6.58 2.89
N SER A 124 -4.87 7.73 2.19
CA SER A 124 -3.92 8.02 1.10
C SER A 124 -2.46 8.07 1.58
N ALA A 125 -2.21 8.68 2.74
CA ALA A 125 -0.88 8.71 3.35
C ALA A 125 -0.42 7.31 3.80
N LEU A 126 -1.30 6.53 4.44
CA LEU A 126 -1.03 5.15 4.84
C LEU A 126 -0.71 4.25 3.65
N LEU A 127 -1.42 4.45 2.53
CA LEU A 127 -1.20 3.72 1.29
C LEU A 127 0.19 3.99 0.70
N GLY A 128 0.66 5.24 0.74
CA GLY A 128 2.02 5.59 0.32
C GLY A 128 3.09 4.91 1.18
N PHE A 129 2.92 4.92 2.51
CA PHE A 129 3.81 4.18 3.43
C PHE A 129 3.82 2.67 3.17
N ALA A 130 2.66 2.09 2.86
CA ALA A 130 2.53 0.67 2.54
C ALA A 130 3.32 0.30 1.28
N ASN A 131 3.37 1.19 0.29
CA ASN A 131 3.96 0.91 -1.02
C ASN A 131 5.48 0.69 -0.98
N THR A 132 6.19 1.33 -0.07
CA THR A 132 7.66 1.22 -0.02
C THR A 132 8.15 -0.12 0.52
N ARG A 133 7.35 -0.82 1.34
CA ARG A 133 7.82 -1.98 2.10
C ARG A 133 7.74 -3.31 1.33
N GLU A 134 7.33 -3.25 0.07
CA GLU A 134 7.09 -4.43 -0.77
C GLU A 134 8.15 -4.62 -1.88
N PHE A 135 9.25 -3.86 -1.81
CA PHE A 135 10.44 -4.00 -2.66
C PHE A 135 11.69 -4.28 -1.83
#